data_AF-A0A803P9T3-F1
#
_entry.id   AF-A0A803P9T3-F1
#
_cell.length_a   1.000
_cell.length_b   1.000
_cell.length_c   1.000
_cell.angle_alpha   90.00
_cell.angle_beta   90.00
_cell.angle_gamma   90.00
#
_symmetry.space_group_name_H-M   'P 1'
#
loop_
_entity.id
_entity.type
_entity.pdbx_description
1 polymer ?
#
loop_
_entity_poly.entity_id
_entity_poly.type
_entity_poly.pdbx_seq_one_letter_code
_entity_poly.pdbx_strand_id
1 'polypeptide(L)'
;MGCSFSGLNALYDAVNGAGDVWINETRFKIVRQLGEGGFAYVFLVKEVPTDNSSASAGGGLAKKVKDPSHLSDDGTYAMKKVLIQNSEQLELVREEIRVSSLFSHPNLLPLLDHAIIAVKPSQEGSWKHEAYLLFPVHLDGTLLDNANTMKAKKELFSTTDVLHIFRQLCAGLKHMHSLDPPYAHNDVKPGNVLITHRKGQPPLAILMDFGSARPARRRIQSRSEALQLQEWASEHCSAPFRAPELWDCPSNADIDERTDIWSLGCTLYAIM
;
A
#
# COMPACT_ATOMS: atom_id res chain seq x y z
N MET A 1 39.27 10.84 14.30
CA MET A 1 39.34 11.43 12.95
C MET A 1 38.32 10.67 12.09
N GLY A 2 37.09 11.14 11.86
CA GLY A 2 36.70 12.48 11.48
C GLY A 2 36.47 12.56 9.97
N CYS A 3 35.74 11.60 9.37
CA CYS A 3 35.39 11.62 7.95
C CYS A 3 33.92 12.05 7.80
N SER A 4 33.76 13.35 7.61
CA SER A 4 32.58 13.99 7.04
C SER A 4 32.44 13.54 5.58
N PHE A 5 31.47 12.65 5.30
CA PHE A 5 30.94 12.51 3.95
C PHE A 5 29.67 13.35 3.85
N SER A 6 29.86 14.47 3.17
CA SER A 6 28.89 15.51 2.85
C SER A 6 27.65 14.96 2.15
N GLY A 7 26.49 15.16 2.75
CA GLY A 7 25.16 14.89 2.19
C GLY A 7 24.76 15.85 1.05
N LEU A 8 25.70 16.27 0.20
CA LEU A 8 25.43 17.11 -0.97
C LEU A 8 25.26 16.33 -2.28
N ASN A 9 25.73 15.08 -2.39
CA ASN A 9 25.54 14.27 -3.60
C ASN A 9 24.28 13.39 -3.56
N ALA A 10 23.66 13.19 -2.39
CA ALA A 10 22.51 12.29 -2.25
C ALA A 10 21.18 12.86 -2.79
N LEU A 11 21.10 14.17 -3.02
CA LEU A 11 19.87 14.84 -3.46
C LEU A 11 19.76 14.99 -4.99
N TYR A 12 20.87 14.98 -5.72
CA TYR A 12 20.83 15.01 -7.19
C TYR A 12 20.58 13.62 -7.80
N ASP A 13 20.88 12.54 -7.07
CA ASP A 13 20.70 11.15 -7.53
C ASP A 13 19.32 10.55 -7.19
N ALA A 14 18.55 11.16 -6.28
CA ALA A 14 17.25 10.65 -5.85
C ALA A 14 16.13 10.87 -6.89
N VAL A 15 16.30 11.85 -7.78
CA VAL A 15 15.38 12.11 -8.90
C VAL A 15 15.85 11.40 -10.19
N ASN A 16 17.10 10.91 -10.23
CA ASN A 16 17.72 10.29 -11.42
C ASN A 16 18.14 8.80 -11.26
N GLY A 17 17.64 8.09 -10.24
CA GLY A 17 17.77 6.62 -10.18
C GLY A 17 19.20 6.09 -9.94
N ALA A 18 20.04 6.81 -9.18
CA ALA A 18 21.42 6.41 -8.91
C ALA A 18 21.81 6.39 -7.42
N GLY A 19 20.83 6.33 -6.50
CA GLY A 19 21.07 6.31 -5.06
C GLY A 19 20.81 4.95 -4.41
N ASP A 20 21.64 4.61 -3.43
CA ASP A 20 21.31 3.55 -2.48
C ASP A 20 20.52 4.12 -1.31
N VAL A 21 19.60 3.31 -0.78
CA VAL A 21 18.72 3.63 0.34
C VAL A 21 18.84 2.54 1.40
N TRP A 22 18.77 2.95 2.66
CA TRP A 22 18.80 2.04 3.80
C TRP A 22 17.43 2.02 4.46
N ILE A 23 16.88 0.82 4.66
CA ILE A 23 15.72 0.59 5.52
C ILE A 23 16.21 -0.29 6.65
N ASN A 24 16.33 0.32 7.84
CA ASN A 24 16.99 -0.30 8.98
C ASN A 24 18.41 -0.77 8.62
N GLU A 25 18.69 -2.06 8.75
CA GLU A 25 20.00 -2.67 8.48
C GLU A 25 20.16 -3.12 7.03
N THR A 26 19.12 -3.02 6.20
CA THR A 26 19.10 -3.55 4.85
C THR A 26 19.37 -2.44 3.83
N ARG A 27 20.34 -2.66 2.95
CA ARG A 27 20.69 -1.75 1.85
C ARG A 27 19.96 -2.16 0.57
N PHE A 28 19.37 -1.17 -0.09
CA PHE A 28 18.73 -1.35 -1.39
C PHE A 28 19.29 -0.34 -2.39
N LYS A 29 19.43 -0.77 -3.63
CA LYS A 29 19.72 0.10 -4.77
C LYS A 29 18.41 0.47 -5.46
N ILE A 30 18.18 1.77 -5.71
CA ILE A 30 17.03 2.20 -6.51
C ILE A 30 17.27 1.82 -7.97
N VAL A 31 16.31 1.13 -8.58
CA VAL A 31 16.38 0.68 -9.98
C VAL A 31 15.64 1.65 -10.89
N ARG A 32 14.37 1.94 -10.58
CA ARG A 32 13.53 2.90 -11.33
C ARG A 32 12.31 3.30 -10.52
N GLN A 33 11.68 4.41 -10.87
CA GLN A 33 10.37 4.78 -10.35
C GLN A 33 9.26 3.92 -11.00
N LEU A 34 8.28 3.51 -10.19
CA LEU A 34 7.09 2.78 -10.60
C LEU A 34 5.86 3.69 -10.67
N GLY A 35 5.79 4.71 -9.81
CA GLY A 35 4.67 5.67 -9.79
C GLY A 35 4.90 6.82 -8.81
N GLU A 36 4.03 7.82 -8.88
CA GLU A 36 3.99 8.97 -7.96
C GLU A 36 2.56 9.43 -7.71
N GLY A 37 2.33 10.02 -6.53
CA GLY A 37 1.08 10.65 -6.16
C GLY A 37 1.25 11.56 -4.94
N GLY A 38 0.94 12.84 -5.10
CA GLY A 38 1.08 13.84 -4.04
C GLY A 38 2.52 13.90 -3.50
N PHE A 39 2.70 13.54 -2.23
CA PHE A 39 4.01 13.50 -1.55
C PHE A 39 4.61 12.09 -1.46
N ALA A 40 4.03 11.12 -2.16
CA ALA A 40 4.45 9.73 -2.16
C ALA A 40 4.99 9.30 -3.53
N TYR A 41 6.09 8.55 -3.51
CA TYR A 41 6.77 8.02 -4.68
C TYR A 41 7.00 6.53 -4.49
N VAL A 42 6.78 5.73 -5.52
CA VAL A 42 6.99 4.28 -5.46
C VAL A 42 8.16 3.93 -6.38
N PHE A 43 9.13 3.20 -5.86
CA PHE A 43 10.33 2.79 -6.58
C PHE A 43 10.45 1.26 -6.62
N LEU A 44 10.95 0.75 -7.73
CA LEU A 44 11.55 -0.58 -7.79
C LEU A 44 12.94 -0.49 -7.19
N VAL A 45 13.20 -1.32 -6.18
CA VAL A 45 14.50 -1.37 -5.50
C VAL A 45 15.04 -2.80 -5.52
N LYS A 46 16.36 -2.95 -5.47
CA LYS A 46 17.03 -4.25 -5.41
C LYS A 46 17.88 -4.35 -4.14
N GLU A 47 17.68 -5.39 -3.35
CA GLU A 47 18.50 -5.67 -2.16
C GLU A 47 19.96 -5.86 -2.59
N VAL A 48 20.86 -5.16 -1.91
CA VAL A 48 22.30 -5.27 -2.13
C VAL A 48 22.84 -6.22 -1.05
N PRO A 49 23.33 -7.42 -1.43
CA PRO A 49 23.93 -8.33 -0.47
C PRO A 49 25.08 -7.65 0.25
N THR A 50 25.09 -7.72 1.59
CA THR A 50 26.25 -7.32 2.37
C THR A 50 27.30 -8.41 2.23
N ASP A 51 28.36 -8.16 1.46
CA ASP A 51 29.55 -9.00 1.47
C ASP A 51 30.11 -9.01 2.90
N ASN A 52 30.06 -10.14 3.60
CA ASN A 52 30.97 -10.38 4.70
C ASN A 52 31.24 -11.87 4.94
N SER A 53 32.47 -12.25 4.62
CA SER A 53 33.23 -13.43 5.01
C SER A 53 33.54 -13.50 6.51
N SER A 54 32.62 -13.09 7.38
CA SER A 54 32.70 -13.34 8.82
C SER A 54 31.32 -13.64 9.39
N ALA A 55 31.17 -14.87 9.87
CA ALA A 55 29.98 -15.41 10.47
C ALA A 55 29.69 -14.77 11.84
N SER A 56 29.17 -13.54 11.85
CA SER A 56 28.50 -12.96 13.01
C SER A 56 27.18 -12.28 12.58
N ALA A 57 26.10 -13.03 12.82
CA ALA A 57 24.68 -12.68 12.88
C ALA A 57 24.21 -11.21 12.63
N GLY A 58 23.21 -11.09 11.73
CA GLY A 58 22.31 -9.91 11.53
C GLY A 58 22.57 -9.22 10.19
N GLY A 59 21.65 -8.99 9.25
CA GLY A 59 20.19 -8.95 9.26
C GLY A 59 19.67 -8.71 7.83
N GLY A 60 19.63 -9.75 7.00
CA GLY A 60 19.03 -9.67 5.65
C GLY A 60 17.50 -9.78 5.71
N LEU A 61 16.80 -9.23 4.72
CA LEU A 61 15.33 -9.18 4.68
C LEU A 61 14.71 -10.58 4.79
N ALA A 62 15.33 -11.58 4.17
CA ALA A 62 14.91 -12.98 4.21
C ALA A 62 14.78 -13.58 5.62
N LYS A 63 15.47 -13.03 6.64
CA LYS A 63 15.35 -13.48 8.04
C LYS A 63 14.20 -12.83 8.80
N LYS A 64 13.69 -11.69 8.30
CA LYS A 64 12.62 -10.89 8.93
C LYS A 64 11.24 -11.24 8.39
N VAL A 65 11.17 -11.60 7.11
CA VAL A 65 9.90 -11.85 6.43
C VAL A 65 9.32 -13.20 6.86
N LYS A 66 8.06 -13.17 7.33
CA LYS A 66 7.35 -14.35 7.86
C LYS A 66 7.00 -15.38 6.78
N ASP A 67 6.67 -14.90 5.57
CA ASP A 67 6.28 -15.75 4.45
C ASP A 67 7.29 -15.58 3.30
N PRO A 68 8.12 -16.61 3.04
CA PRO A 68 9.11 -16.57 1.97
C PRO A 68 8.52 -16.31 0.57
N SER A 69 7.24 -16.58 0.35
CA SER A 69 6.58 -16.33 -0.95
C SER A 69 6.44 -14.84 -1.29
N HIS A 70 6.67 -13.96 -0.32
CA HIS A 70 6.74 -12.51 -0.49
C HIS A 70 8.13 -12.00 -0.89
N LEU A 71 9.14 -12.86 -0.85
CA LEU A 71 10.47 -12.55 -1.35
C LEU A 71 10.51 -12.82 -2.85
N SER A 72 11.11 -11.91 -3.60
CA SER A 72 11.40 -12.14 -5.01
C SER A 72 12.69 -12.93 -5.17
N ASP A 73 12.71 -13.82 -6.16
CA ASP A 73 13.88 -14.66 -6.44
C ASP A 73 15.13 -13.84 -6.81
N ASP A 74 14.93 -12.66 -7.40
CA ASP A 74 16.01 -11.76 -7.84
C ASP A 74 16.33 -10.63 -6.85
N GLY A 75 15.69 -10.63 -5.67
CA GLY A 75 15.87 -9.65 -4.61
C GLY A 75 15.32 -8.25 -4.93
N THR A 76 14.34 -8.15 -5.82
CA THR A 76 13.62 -6.91 -6.13
C THR A 76 12.36 -6.69 -5.28
N TYR A 77 12.08 -5.44 -4.93
CA TYR A 77 10.98 -5.05 -4.06
C TYR A 77 10.37 -3.71 -4.51
N ALA A 78 9.17 -3.41 -4.04
CA ALA A 78 8.56 -2.10 -4.19
C ALA A 78 8.78 -1.29 -2.90
N MET A 79 9.33 -0.08 -3.02
CA MET A 79 9.55 0.84 -1.91
C MET A 79 8.73 2.10 -2.10
N LYS A 80 7.79 2.37 -1.19
CA LYS A 80 7.06 3.64 -1.10
C LYS A 80 7.86 4.60 -0.24
N LYS A 81 8.28 5.72 -0.82
CA LYS A 81 8.89 6.87 -0.15
C LYS A 81 7.83 7.95 0.05
N VAL A 82 7.66 8.46 1.27
CA VAL A 82 6.72 9.54 1.61
C VAL A 82 7.48 10.72 2.19
N LEU A 83 7.29 11.91 1.63
CA LEU A 83 7.84 13.16 2.14
C LEU A 83 6.87 13.78 3.17
N ILE A 84 7.38 14.12 4.36
CA ILE A 84 6.56 14.52 5.51
C ILE A 84 6.95 15.93 5.96
N GLN A 85 6.00 16.86 5.90
CA GLN A 85 6.19 18.28 6.23
C GLN A 85 5.76 18.63 7.65
N ASN A 86 4.67 18.03 8.12
CA ASN A 86 4.03 18.39 9.38
C ASN A 86 3.73 17.16 10.25
N SER A 87 3.30 17.39 11.49
CA SER A 87 3.00 16.32 12.45
C SER A 87 1.76 15.51 12.08
N GLU A 88 0.79 16.12 11.40
CA GLU A 88 -0.43 15.42 10.97
C GLU A 88 -0.12 14.35 9.92
N GLN A 89 0.66 14.70 8.89
CA GLN A 89 1.16 13.74 7.89
C GLN A 89 1.98 12.62 8.53
N LEU A 90 2.79 12.95 9.55
CA LEU A 90 3.57 11.93 10.26
C LEU A 90 2.67 10.93 10.98
N GLU A 91 1.60 11.39 11.63
CA GLU A 91 0.64 10.50 12.30
C GLU A 91 -0.14 9.65 11.30
N LEU A 92 -0.53 10.20 10.15
CA LEU A 92 -1.17 9.42 9.07
C LEU A 92 -0.27 8.29 8.58
N VAL A 93 1.02 8.56 8.35
CA VAL A 93 1.98 7.52 7.92
C VAL A 93 2.22 6.48 9.03
N ARG A 94 2.29 6.91 10.29
CA ARG A 94 2.40 5.98 11.43
C ARG A 94 1.19 5.07 11.54
N GLU A 95 0.00 5.61 11.34
CA GLU A 95 -1.23 4.85 11.34
C GLU A 95 -1.29 3.87 10.16
N GLU A 96 -0.90 4.29 8.95
CA GLU A 96 -0.79 3.40 7.78
C GLU A 96 0.15 2.22 8.06
N ILE A 97 1.33 2.48 8.63
CA ILE A 97 2.29 1.43 9.04
C ILE A 97 1.69 0.50 10.08
N ARG A 98 1.06 1.07 11.12
CA ARG A 98 0.45 0.30 12.21
C ARG A 98 -0.66 -0.60 11.69
N VAL A 99 -1.56 -0.07 10.88
CA VAL A 99 -2.70 -0.80 10.30
C VAL A 99 -2.22 -1.87 9.32
N SER A 100 -1.27 -1.55 8.42
CA SER A 100 -0.71 -2.53 7.49
C SER A 100 -0.06 -3.72 8.21
N SER A 101 0.52 -3.49 9.40
CA SER A 101 1.14 -4.53 10.23
C SER A 101 0.14 -5.47 10.92
N LEU A 102 -1.16 -5.14 10.94
CA LEU A 102 -2.20 -5.98 11.53
C LEU A 102 -2.58 -7.17 10.64
N PHE A 103 -2.34 -7.05 9.33
CA PHE A 103 -2.88 -7.99 8.36
C PHE A 103 -1.82 -9.03 7.95
N SER A 104 -2.22 -10.30 7.91
CA SER A 104 -1.38 -11.39 7.41
C SER A 104 -2.24 -12.36 6.62
N HIS A 105 -2.31 -12.13 5.31
CA HIS A 105 -3.16 -12.90 4.40
C HIS A 105 -2.60 -12.83 2.97
N PRO A 106 -2.62 -13.93 2.18
CA PRO A 106 -2.05 -13.95 0.82
C PRO A 106 -2.69 -12.99 -0.18
N ASN A 107 -3.91 -12.50 0.10
CA ASN A 107 -4.62 -11.53 -0.74
C ASN A 107 -4.62 -10.10 -0.18
N LEU A 108 -3.77 -9.80 0.81
CA LEU A 108 -3.54 -8.46 1.36
C LEU A 108 -2.04 -8.16 1.25
N LEU A 109 -1.66 -6.98 0.74
CA LEU A 109 -0.26 -6.64 0.51
C LEU A 109 0.49 -6.52 1.86
N PRO A 110 1.49 -7.37 2.14
CA PRO A 110 2.18 -7.32 3.41
C PRO A 110 3.20 -6.18 3.44
N LEU A 111 3.30 -5.49 4.59
CA LEU A 111 4.42 -4.59 4.87
C LEU A 111 5.63 -5.42 5.33
N LEU A 112 6.71 -5.43 4.55
CA LEU A 112 7.90 -6.24 4.81
C LEU A 112 8.85 -5.57 5.80
N ASP A 113 9.09 -4.28 5.62
CA ASP A 113 9.93 -3.46 6.50
C ASP A 113 9.53 -1.98 6.35
N HIS A 114 9.93 -1.15 7.31
CA HIS A 114 9.71 0.30 7.24
C HIS A 114 10.75 1.08 8.04
N ALA A 115 10.93 2.36 7.69
CA ALA A 115 11.74 3.30 8.43
C ALA A 115 11.15 4.71 8.33
N ILE A 116 11.24 5.49 9.41
CA ILE A 116 10.98 6.93 9.39
C ILE A 116 12.25 7.63 9.83
N ILE A 117 12.79 8.49 8.98
CA ILE A 117 14.03 9.23 9.24
C ILE A 117 13.77 10.72 9.29
N ALA A 118 14.48 11.41 10.18
CA ALA A 118 14.51 12.87 10.16
C ALA A 118 15.45 13.35 9.04
N VAL A 119 14.99 14.33 8.26
CA VAL A 119 15.79 14.95 7.20
C VAL A 119 16.19 16.37 7.59
N LYS A 120 17.39 16.77 7.19
CA LYS A 120 17.83 18.16 7.36
C LYS A 120 17.01 19.03 6.40
N PRO A 121 16.53 20.21 6.85
CA PRO A 121 15.87 21.16 5.95
C PRO A 121 16.77 21.45 4.75
N SER A 122 16.29 21.25 3.54
CA SER A 122 17.00 21.64 2.32
C SER A 122 16.59 23.06 1.91
N GLN A 123 17.38 23.71 1.05
CA GLN A 123 17.06 25.05 0.55
C GLN A 123 15.83 25.08 -0.39
N GLU A 124 15.34 23.91 -0.84
CA GLU A 124 14.22 23.77 -1.80
C GLU A 124 12.93 23.18 -1.18
N GLY A 125 12.93 22.79 0.10
CA GLY A 125 11.72 22.22 0.72
C GLY A 125 11.73 22.15 2.24
N SER A 126 10.54 22.24 2.83
CA SER A 126 10.29 22.28 4.28
C SER A 126 9.99 20.90 4.91
N TRP A 127 10.38 19.80 4.26
CA TRP A 127 10.16 18.45 4.80
C TRP A 127 11.04 18.22 6.03
N LYS A 128 10.46 17.61 7.06
CA LYS A 128 11.14 17.31 8.33
C LYS A 128 11.46 15.83 8.46
N HIS A 129 10.66 14.96 7.84
CA HIS A 129 10.86 13.52 7.85
C HIS A 129 10.65 12.92 6.47
N GLU A 130 11.25 11.75 6.26
CA GLU A 130 10.94 10.85 5.16
C GLU A 130 10.56 9.49 5.74
N ALA A 131 9.53 8.87 5.18
CA ALA A 131 9.16 7.50 5.50
C ALA A 131 9.41 6.58 4.31
N TYR A 132 9.87 5.36 4.61
CA TYR A 132 10.14 4.30 3.66
C TYR A 132 9.33 3.08 4.07
N LEU A 133 8.47 2.57 3.19
CA LEU A 133 7.69 1.36 3.39
C LEU A 133 8.05 0.37 2.28
N LEU A 134 8.42 -0.86 2.65
CA LEU A 134 8.89 -1.90 1.74
C LEU A 134 7.83 -3.00 1.57
N PHE A 135 7.56 -3.37 0.32
CA PHE A 135 6.54 -4.33 -0.08
C PHE A 135 7.09 -5.34 -1.10
N PRO A 136 6.45 -6.50 -1.25
CA PRO A 136 6.68 -7.36 -2.42
C PRO A 136 6.38 -6.60 -3.70
N VAL A 137 7.16 -6.85 -4.75
CA VAL A 137 6.91 -6.22 -6.05
C VAL A 137 5.93 -7.04 -6.88
N HIS A 138 4.95 -6.35 -7.48
CA HIS A 138 3.99 -6.92 -8.43
C HIS A 138 4.05 -6.11 -9.73
N LEU A 139 4.74 -6.65 -10.73
CA LEU A 139 5.07 -5.92 -11.97
C LEU A 139 3.96 -5.95 -13.04
N ASP A 140 2.95 -6.82 -12.89
CA ASP A 140 1.81 -6.88 -13.80
C ASP A 140 0.78 -5.75 -13.54
N GLY A 141 1.10 -4.85 -12.62
CA GLY A 141 0.32 -3.65 -12.34
C GLY A 141 -0.97 -3.91 -11.58
N THR A 142 -1.85 -2.91 -11.60
CA THR A 142 -3.15 -2.96 -10.92
C THR A 142 -4.21 -3.61 -11.80
N LEU A 143 -5.31 -4.03 -11.19
CA LEU A 143 -6.50 -4.51 -11.90
C LEU A 143 -7.06 -3.42 -12.81
N LEU A 144 -6.93 -2.14 -12.45
CA LEU A 144 -7.27 -1.01 -13.31
C LEU A 144 -6.38 -0.97 -14.57
N ASP A 145 -5.06 -1.14 -14.43
CA ASP A 145 -4.13 -1.16 -15.57
C ASP A 145 -4.45 -2.33 -16.52
N ASN A 146 -4.74 -3.50 -15.94
CA ASN A 146 -5.14 -4.68 -16.69
C ASN A 146 -6.48 -4.46 -17.39
N ALA A 147 -7.48 -3.89 -16.73
CA ALA A 147 -8.78 -3.58 -17.32
C ALA A 147 -8.67 -2.56 -18.47
N ASN A 148 -7.84 -1.52 -18.31
CA ASN A 148 -7.54 -0.56 -19.36
C ASN A 148 -6.87 -1.22 -20.57
N THR A 149 -5.96 -2.16 -20.33
CA THR A 149 -5.29 -2.94 -21.37
C THR A 149 -6.29 -3.83 -22.13
N MET A 150 -7.16 -4.55 -21.44
CA MET A 150 -8.22 -5.37 -22.04
C MET A 150 -9.16 -4.51 -22.89
N LYS A 151 -9.61 -3.37 -22.34
CA LYS A 151 -10.47 -2.41 -23.05
C LYS A 151 -9.81 -1.85 -24.32
N ALA A 152 -8.53 -1.49 -24.27
CA ALA A 152 -7.78 -1.02 -25.43
C ALA A 152 -7.69 -2.08 -26.54
N LYS A 153 -7.61 -3.36 -26.16
CA LYS A 153 -7.63 -4.51 -27.07
C LYS A 153 -9.04 -4.93 -27.50
N LYS A 154 -10.10 -4.35 -26.92
CA LYS A 154 -11.50 -4.78 -27.05
C LYS A 154 -11.72 -6.23 -26.59
N GLU A 155 -10.95 -6.64 -25.59
CA GLU A 155 -11.06 -7.92 -24.90
C GLU A 155 -11.78 -7.73 -23.56
N LEU A 156 -12.30 -8.82 -23.02
CA LEU A 156 -12.88 -8.89 -21.68
C LEU A 156 -12.10 -9.91 -20.86
N PHE A 157 -12.10 -9.75 -19.55
CA PHE A 157 -11.63 -10.81 -18.67
C PHE A 157 -12.50 -12.06 -18.87
N SER A 158 -11.89 -13.24 -18.81
CA SER A 158 -12.67 -14.47 -18.81
C SER A 158 -13.51 -14.54 -17.53
N THR A 159 -14.71 -15.11 -17.60
CA THR A 159 -15.57 -15.28 -16.42
C THR A 159 -14.84 -16.04 -15.30
N THR A 160 -14.00 -17.02 -15.66
CA THR A 160 -13.18 -17.78 -14.72
C THR A 160 -12.17 -16.88 -13.99
N ASP A 161 -11.48 -15.99 -14.71
CA ASP A 161 -10.53 -15.05 -14.08
C ASP A 161 -11.25 -14.06 -13.17
N VAL A 162 -12.39 -13.51 -13.61
CA VAL A 162 -13.23 -12.62 -12.80
C VAL A 162 -13.63 -13.30 -11.50
N LEU A 163 -14.11 -14.55 -11.55
CA LEU A 163 -14.48 -15.31 -10.35
C LEU A 163 -13.29 -15.61 -9.45
N HIS A 164 -12.11 -15.91 -10.02
CA HIS A 164 -10.90 -16.12 -9.24
C HIS A 164 -10.42 -14.86 -8.52
N ILE A 165 -10.43 -13.72 -9.20
CA ILE A 165 -10.09 -12.41 -8.63
C ILE A 165 -11.09 -12.07 -7.52
N PHE A 166 -12.39 -12.16 -7.81
CA PHE A 166 -13.46 -11.83 -6.85
C PHE A 166 -13.36 -12.68 -5.58
N ARG A 167 -13.18 -14.01 -5.72
CA ARG A 167 -13.01 -14.92 -4.58
C ARG A 167 -11.82 -14.53 -3.70
N GLN A 168 -10.71 -14.12 -4.30
CA GLN A 168 -9.50 -13.70 -3.58
C GLN A 168 -9.70 -12.39 -2.82
N LEU A 169 -10.38 -11.41 -3.43
CA LEU A 169 -10.75 -10.17 -2.74
C LEU A 169 -11.70 -10.42 -1.58
N CYS A 170 -12.70 -11.31 -1.75
CA CYS A 170 -13.56 -11.76 -0.66
C CYS A 170 -12.77 -12.38 0.49
N ALA A 171 -11.74 -13.20 0.18
CA ALA A 171 -10.90 -13.82 1.21
C ALA A 171 -10.08 -12.77 1.99
N GLY A 172 -9.49 -11.80 1.30
CA GLY A 172 -8.76 -10.68 1.93
C GLY A 172 -9.66 -9.82 2.82
N LEU A 173 -10.81 -9.40 2.30
CA LEU A 173 -11.78 -8.60 3.08
C LEU A 173 -12.33 -9.38 4.27
N LYS A 174 -12.67 -10.66 4.09
CA LYS A 174 -13.09 -11.53 5.20
C LYS A 174 -12.05 -11.56 6.31
N HIS A 175 -10.75 -11.62 5.98
CA HIS A 175 -9.68 -11.57 6.98
C HIS A 175 -9.75 -10.27 7.80
N MET A 176 -9.79 -9.10 7.13
CA MET A 176 -9.89 -7.79 7.80
C MET A 176 -11.15 -7.66 8.66
N HIS A 177 -12.29 -8.10 8.12
CA HIS A 177 -13.60 -8.03 8.76
C HIS A 177 -13.74 -9.01 9.95
N SER A 178 -12.88 -10.03 10.02
CA SER A 178 -12.89 -11.04 11.09
C SER A 178 -11.98 -10.73 12.28
N LEU A 179 -11.20 -9.64 12.21
CA LEU A 179 -10.37 -9.19 13.32
C LEU A 179 -11.22 -8.73 14.52
N ASP A 180 -10.58 -8.62 15.68
CA ASP A 180 -11.16 -8.04 16.88
C ASP A 180 -10.29 -6.87 17.38
N PRO A 181 -10.73 -5.61 17.21
CA PRO A 181 -11.95 -5.19 16.51
C PRO A 181 -11.86 -5.38 14.98
N PRO A 182 -12.99 -5.48 14.26
CA PRO A 182 -13.01 -5.62 12.81
C PRO A 182 -12.53 -4.35 12.13
N TYR A 183 -11.82 -4.47 11.00
CA TYR A 183 -11.34 -3.34 10.19
C TYR A 183 -12.02 -3.32 8.83
N ALA A 184 -12.40 -2.12 8.36
CA ALA A 184 -12.86 -1.90 6.99
C ALA A 184 -11.76 -1.21 6.19
N HIS A 185 -11.65 -1.53 4.89
CA HIS A 185 -10.67 -0.93 3.99
C HIS A 185 -11.08 0.47 3.54
N ASN A 186 -12.37 0.70 3.27
CA ASN A 186 -12.99 1.96 2.84
C ASN A 186 -12.55 2.52 1.47
N ASP A 187 -11.68 1.84 0.73
CA ASP A 187 -11.24 2.30 -0.60
C ASP A 187 -10.96 1.12 -1.55
N VAL A 188 -11.83 0.11 -1.50
CA VAL A 188 -11.76 -1.04 -2.42
C VAL A 188 -12.13 -0.58 -3.83
N LYS A 189 -11.18 -0.67 -4.76
CA LYS A 189 -11.35 -0.28 -6.17
C LYS A 189 -10.32 -1.02 -7.04
N PRO A 190 -10.53 -1.13 -8.37
CA PRO A 190 -9.56 -1.77 -9.26
C PRO A 190 -8.14 -1.19 -9.18
N GLY A 191 -7.99 0.11 -8.88
CA GLY A 191 -6.69 0.76 -8.71
C GLY A 191 -5.92 0.32 -7.46
N ASN A 192 -6.60 -0.26 -6.47
CA ASN A 192 -6.01 -0.74 -5.22
C ASN A 192 -5.90 -2.28 -5.18
N VAL A 193 -6.04 -2.95 -6.33
CA VAL A 193 -5.87 -4.40 -6.45
C VAL A 193 -4.68 -4.67 -7.37
N LEU A 194 -3.59 -5.21 -6.84
CA LEU A 194 -2.47 -5.69 -7.63
C LEU A 194 -2.81 -7.05 -8.25
N ILE A 195 -2.36 -7.26 -9.48
CA ILE A 195 -2.49 -8.52 -10.19
C ILE A 195 -1.11 -9.15 -10.39
N THR A 196 -1.05 -10.47 -10.38
CA THR A 196 0.13 -11.22 -10.81
C THR A 196 -0.27 -12.45 -11.59
N HIS A 197 0.26 -12.56 -12.79
CA HIS A 197 0.04 -13.69 -13.68
C HIS A 197 1.18 -14.70 -13.54
N ARG A 198 0.83 -15.96 -13.33
CA ARG A 198 1.77 -17.07 -13.30
C ARG A 198 1.34 -18.11 -14.33
N LYS A 199 2.30 -18.64 -15.08
CA LYS A 199 2.01 -19.59 -16.16
C LYS A 199 1.25 -20.81 -15.61
N GLY A 200 0.06 -21.07 -16.17
CA GLY A 200 -0.78 -22.21 -15.78
C GLY A 200 -1.50 -22.05 -14.43
N GLN A 201 -1.51 -20.86 -13.85
CA GLN A 201 -2.25 -20.55 -12.63
C GLN A 201 -3.25 -19.41 -12.88
N PRO A 202 -4.35 -19.35 -12.11
CA PRO A 202 -5.24 -18.20 -12.15
C PRO A 202 -4.51 -16.92 -11.68
N PRO A 203 -4.97 -15.72 -12.11
CA PRO A 203 -4.39 -14.46 -11.65
C PRO A 203 -4.45 -14.37 -10.12
N LEU A 204 -3.32 -14.03 -9.50
CA LEU A 204 -3.24 -13.72 -8.08
C LEU A 204 -3.69 -12.26 -7.88
N ALA A 205 -4.69 -12.04 -7.03
CA ALA A 205 -5.20 -10.72 -6.71
C ALA A 205 -4.85 -10.34 -5.26
N ILE A 206 -4.27 -9.16 -5.07
CA ILE A 206 -3.77 -8.67 -3.78
C ILE A 206 -4.30 -7.27 -3.55
N LEU A 207 -5.08 -7.07 -2.50
CA LEU A 207 -5.57 -5.77 -2.09
C LEU A 207 -4.45 -4.98 -1.40
N MET A 208 -4.29 -3.71 -1.77
CA MET A 208 -3.26 -2.80 -1.25
C MET A 208 -3.88 -1.47 -0.80
N ASP A 209 -3.04 -0.61 -0.22
CA ASP A 209 -3.38 0.75 0.23
C ASP A 209 -4.34 0.79 1.43
N PHE A 210 -3.78 0.58 2.61
CA PHE A 210 -4.51 0.62 3.88
C PHE A 210 -4.57 2.02 4.50
N GLY A 211 -4.25 3.09 3.76
CA GLY A 211 -4.26 4.47 4.28
C GLY A 211 -5.65 4.95 4.73
N SER A 212 -6.72 4.37 4.19
CA SER A 212 -8.12 4.66 4.57
C SER A 212 -8.72 3.60 5.49
N ALA A 213 -7.95 2.57 5.85
CA ALA A 213 -8.44 1.48 6.66
C ALA A 213 -8.55 1.91 8.14
N ARG A 214 -9.67 1.55 8.78
CA ARG A 214 -9.96 1.90 10.18
C ARG A 214 -10.90 0.87 10.81
N PRO A 215 -11.09 0.89 12.15
CA PRO A 215 -12.12 0.06 12.78
C PRO A 215 -13.48 0.22 12.08
N ALA A 216 -14.07 -0.91 11.68
CA ALA A 216 -15.20 -0.95 10.77
C ALA A 216 -16.48 -0.42 11.40
N ARG A 217 -16.73 -0.79 12.66
CA ARG A 217 -18.02 -0.59 13.33
C ARG A 217 -18.02 0.74 14.09
N ARG A 218 -18.88 1.66 13.66
CA ARG A 218 -19.08 2.96 14.29
C ARG A 218 -20.57 3.23 14.48
N ARG A 219 -20.97 3.43 15.73
CA ARG A 219 -22.30 3.91 16.07
C ARG A 219 -22.34 5.43 15.97
N ILE A 220 -23.17 5.96 15.08
CA ILE A 220 -23.37 7.39 14.89
C ILE A 220 -24.50 7.85 15.80
N GLN A 221 -24.22 8.71 16.77
CA GLN A 221 -25.19 9.13 17.80
C GLN A 221 -25.72 10.56 17.60
N SER A 222 -25.15 11.31 16.66
CA SER A 222 -25.50 12.71 16.44
C SER A 222 -25.37 13.12 14.99
N ARG A 223 -26.05 14.21 14.59
CA ARG A 223 -25.88 14.80 13.26
C ARG A 223 -24.45 15.30 13.04
N SER A 224 -23.79 15.79 14.09
CA SER A 224 -22.39 16.23 14.00
C SER A 224 -21.45 15.07 13.68
N GLU A 225 -21.60 13.91 14.32
CA GLU A 225 -20.82 12.71 13.98
C GLU A 225 -21.10 12.21 12.56
N ALA A 226 -22.36 12.28 12.12
CA ALA A 226 -22.72 11.93 10.75
C ALA A 226 -22.02 12.83 9.72
N LEU A 227 -22.00 14.15 9.96
CA LEU A 227 -21.31 15.11 9.08
C LEU A 227 -19.79 14.90 9.07
N GLN A 228 -19.17 14.63 10.23
CA GLN A 228 -17.74 14.31 10.30
C GLN A 228 -17.40 13.02 9.55
N LEU A 229 -18.26 12.00 9.64
CA LEU A 229 -18.08 10.77 8.88
C LEU A 229 -18.18 11.04 7.37
N GLN A 230 -19.15 11.84 6.95
CA GLN A 230 -19.36 12.20 5.55
C GLN A 230 -18.17 12.99 4.99
N GLU A 231 -17.66 13.98 5.74
CA GLU A 231 -16.47 14.76 5.39
C GLU A 231 -15.25 13.85 5.27
N TRP A 232 -15.02 12.99 6.26
CA TRP A 232 -13.93 12.01 6.21
C TRP A 232 -14.05 11.09 4.98
N ALA A 233 -15.24 10.54 4.70
CA ALA A 233 -15.46 9.68 3.55
C ALA A 233 -15.27 10.44 2.22
N SER A 234 -15.53 11.75 2.22
CA SER A 234 -15.31 12.61 1.05
C SER A 234 -13.84 12.66 0.62
N GLU A 235 -12.94 12.60 1.59
CA GLU A 235 -11.48 12.67 1.41
C GLU A 235 -10.84 11.28 1.23
N HIS A 236 -11.38 10.25 1.88
CA HIS A 236 -10.72 8.95 2.00
C HIS A 236 -11.35 7.83 1.13
N CYS A 237 -12.61 7.97 0.71
CA CYS A 237 -13.27 6.97 -0.12
C CYS A 237 -13.39 7.46 -1.57
N SER A 238 -12.94 6.68 -2.54
CA SER A 238 -13.09 7.04 -3.95
C SER A 238 -14.56 7.14 -4.36
N ALA A 239 -14.99 8.31 -4.83
CA ALA A 239 -16.40 8.61 -5.10
C ALA A 239 -17.15 7.54 -5.93
N PRO A 240 -16.61 6.97 -7.03
CA PRO A 240 -17.32 5.96 -7.82
C PRO A 240 -17.57 4.62 -7.09
N PHE A 241 -16.81 4.36 -6.02
CA PHE A 241 -16.85 3.11 -5.24
C PHE A 241 -17.41 3.33 -3.84
N ARG A 242 -17.75 4.57 -3.48
CA ARG A 242 -18.22 4.95 -2.15
C ARG A 242 -19.65 4.44 -1.92
N ALA A 243 -19.84 3.74 -0.80
CA ALA A 243 -21.13 3.22 -0.37
C ALA A 243 -22.18 4.33 -0.14
N PRO A 244 -23.47 4.09 -0.43
CA PRO A 244 -24.53 5.11 -0.34
C PRO A 244 -24.66 5.71 1.06
N GLU A 245 -24.50 4.90 2.11
CA GLU A 245 -24.54 5.32 3.52
C GLU A 245 -23.39 6.27 3.91
N LEU A 246 -22.38 6.44 3.06
CA LEU A 246 -21.29 7.40 3.23
C LEU A 246 -21.50 8.70 2.44
N TRP A 247 -22.53 8.78 1.59
CA TRP A 247 -22.89 10.01 0.88
C TRP A 247 -23.87 10.87 1.66
N ASP A 248 -24.91 10.25 2.21
CA ASP A 248 -25.84 10.86 3.16
C ASP A 248 -25.81 10.06 4.44
N CYS A 249 -24.86 10.42 5.32
CA CYS A 249 -24.63 9.68 6.55
C CYS A 249 -25.84 9.83 7.48
N PRO A 250 -26.53 8.71 7.83
CA PRO A 250 -27.67 8.75 8.73
C PRO A 250 -27.24 9.13 10.16
N SER A 251 -28.06 9.91 10.85
CA SER A 251 -27.93 10.08 12.31
C SER A 251 -28.60 8.89 13.02
N ASN A 252 -28.07 8.49 14.18
CA ASN A 252 -28.61 7.38 14.99
C ASN A 252 -28.61 6.04 14.26
N ALA A 253 -27.52 5.74 13.57
CA ALA A 253 -27.35 4.51 12.78
C ALA A 253 -25.96 3.91 13.00
N ASP A 254 -25.86 2.61 12.74
CA ASP A 254 -24.60 1.88 12.79
C ASP A 254 -24.04 1.76 11.37
N ILE A 255 -22.78 2.19 11.21
CA ILE A 255 -21.98 1.97 10.00
C ILE A 255 -20.98 0.87 10.32
N ASP A 256 -20.81 -0.08 9.40
CA ASP A 256 -19.98 -1.25 9.60
C ASP A 256 -19.21 -1.64 8.32
N GLU A 257 -18.56 -2.80 8.35
CA GLU A 257 -17.73 -3.32 7.26
C GLU A 257 -18.46 -3.54 5.93
N ARG A 258 -19.81 -3.45 5.90
CA ARG A 258 -20.58 -3.62 4.66
C ARG A 258 -20.35 -2.52 3.64
N THR A 259 -19.75 -1.40 4.04
CA THR A 259 -19.27 -0.37 3.10
C THR A 259 -18.30 -0.96 2.07
N ASP A 260 -17.40 -1.86 2.49
CA ASP A 260 -16.46 -2.54 1.59
C ASP A 260 -17.18 -3.51 0.63
N ILE A 261 -18.31 -4.09 1.03
CA ILE A 261 -19.09 -5.01 0.19
C ILE A 261 -19.72 -4.27 -0.99
N TRP A 262 -20.18 -3.04 -0.77
CA TRP A 262 -20.60 -2.15 -1.86
C TRP A 262 -19.43 -1.87 -2.82
N SER A 263 -18.30 -1.41 -2.29
CA SER A 263 -17.11 -1.08 -3.08
C SER A 263 -16.56 -2.30 -3.85
N LEU A 264 -16.62 -3.48 -3.25
CA LEU A 264 -16.31 -4.75 -3.90
C LEU A 264 -17.27 -5.07 -5.06
N GLY A 265 -18.58 -4.82 -4.89
CA GLY A 265 -19.57 -4.96 -5.96
C GLY A 265 -19.29 -4.03 -7.14
N CYS A 266 -18.95 -2.77 -6.88
CA CYS A 266 -18.52 -1.81 -7.91
C CYS A 266 -17.22 -2.26 -8.59
N THR A 267 -16.27 -2.80 -7.83
CA THR A 267 -15.01 -3.35 -8.37
C THR A 267 -15.25 -4.54 -9.30
N LEU A 268 -16.16 -5.45 -8.92
CA LEU A 268 -16.58 -6.56 -9.76
C LEU A 268 -17.24 -6.06 -11.05
N TYR A 269 -18.17 -5.11 -10.95
CA TYR A 269 -18.84 -4.50 -12.10
C TYR A 269 -17.85 -3.86 -13.08
N ALA A 270 -16.78 -3.23 -12.58
CA ALA A 270 -15.78 -2.56 -13.42
C ALA A 270 -14.95 -3.52 -14.29
N ILE A 271 -14.93 -4.82 -13.99
CA ILE A 271 -14.11 -5.82 -14.70
C ILE A 271 -14.94 -6.88 -15.44
N MET A 272 -16.27 -6.75 -15.42
CA MET A 272 -17.20 -7.53 -16.24
C MET A 272 -17.43 -6.85 -17.59
#